data_AF-A0A6P0KHI9-F1
#
_entry.id   AF-A0A6P0KHI9-F1
#
_cell.length_a   1.000
_cell.length_b   1.000
_cell.length_c   1.000
_cell.angle_alpha   90.00
_cell.angle_beta   90.00
_cell.angle_gamma   90.00
#
_symmetry.space_group_name_H-M   'P 1'
#
loop_
_entity.id
_entity.type
_entity.pdbx_description
1 polymer ?
#
loop_
_entity_poly.entity_id
_entity_poly.type
_entity_poly.pdbx_seq_one_letter_code
_entity_poly.pdbx_strand_id
1 'polypeptide(L)'
;MIRYWVSNEEKVQYAIYQRLLKTAYQKEQPPEWAGKKFLEKFNYLPPLDWRRNSVLIGATAEQQKKYKNYLQKVAKLGNLGQEWVWEQLCLELGG
;
A
#
# COMPACT_ATOMS: atom_id res chain seq x y z
N MET A 1 -10.71 -13.08 28.51
CA MET A 1 -9.96 -12.02 27.79
C MET A 1 -8.95 -12.70 26.87
N ILE A 2 -9.29 -12.89 25.60
CA ILE A 2 -8.38 -13.48 24.62
C ILE A 2 -7.41 -12.36 24.21
N ARG A 3 -6.20 -12.36 24.77
CA ARG A 3 -5.09 -11.55 24.25
C ARG A 3 -4.71 -12.14 22.90
N TYR A 4 -5.12 -11.50 21.82
CA TYR A 4 -4.56 -11.76 20.50
C TYR A 4 -3.06 -11.44 20.57
N TRP A 5 -2.24 -12.48 20.69
CA TRP A 5 -0.83 -12.38 20.36
C TRP A 5 -0.80 -12.19 18.84
N VAL A 6 -0.68 -10.94 18.38
CA VAL A 6 -0.15 -10.72 17.04
C VAL A 6 1.24 -11.35 17.06
N SER A 7 1.38 -12.54 16.46
CA SER A 7 2.63 -13.28 16.39
C SER A 7 3.73 -12.35 15.90
N ASN A 8 4.92 -12.45 16.48
CA ASN A 8 6.03 -11.55 16.16
C ASN A 8 6.34 -11.53 14.64
N GLU A 9 6.08 -12.66 13.97
CA GLU A 9 6.14 -12.81 12.51
C GLU A 9 5.16 -11.93 11.74
N GLU A 10 3.94 -11.77 12.22
CA GLU A 10 2.90 -10.98 11.55
C GLU A 10 3.27 -9.48 11.57
N LYS A 11 3.87 -9.01 12.67
CA LYS A 11 4.45 -7.65 12.76
C LYS A 11 5.61 -7.47 11.80
N VAL A 12 6.47 -8.47 11.65
CA VAL A 12 7.61 -8.43 10.71
C VAL A 12 7.12 -8.43 9.27
N GLN A 13 6.15 -9.27 8.93
CA GLN A 13 5.48 -9.32 7.63
C GLN A 13 4.81 -7.99 7.31
N TYR A 14 4.05 -7.42 8.23
CA TYR A 14 3.46 -6.09 8.11
C TYR A 14 4.52 -5.03 7.81
N ALA A 15 5.61 -4.98 8.60
CA ALA A 15 6.69 -4.03 8.39
C ALA A 15 7.40 -4.20 7.03
N ILE A 16 7.55 -5.45 6.55
CA ILE A 16 8.09 -5.73 5.23
C ILE A 16 7.15 -5.23 4.14
N TYR A 17 5.85 -5.50 4.25
CA TYR A 17 4.87 -5.06 3.28
C TYR A 17 4.78 -3.53 3.17
N GLN A 18 4.77 -2.85 4.32
CA GLN A 18 4.83 -1.39 4.43
C GLN A 18 6.07 -0.81 3.75
N ARG A 19 7.25 -1.43 3.94
CA ARG A 19 8.47 -1.04 3.22
C ARG A 19 8.34 -1.24 1.72
N LEU A 20 7.78 -2.36 1.27
CA LEU A 20 7.55 -2.63 -0.17
C LEU A 20 6.62 -1.60 -0.80
N LEU A 21 5.56 -1.18 -0.12
CA LEU A 21 4.65 -0.12 -0.58
C LEU A 21 5.36 1.24 -0.69
N LYS A 22 6.17 1.61 0.31
CA LYS A 22 7.02 2.82 0.22
C LYS A 22 8.00 2.74 -0.95
N THR A 23 8.62 1.58 -1.17
CA THR A 23 9.50 1.37 -2.33
C THR A 23 8.74 1.45 -3.65
N ALA A 24 7.52 0.93 -3.73
CA ALA A 24 6.69 1.03 -4.92
C ALA A 24 6.41 2.51 -5.25
N TYR A 25 6.06 3.31 -4.24
CA TYR A 25 5.90 4.75 -4.39
C TYR A 25 7.19 5.46 -4.86
N GLN A 26 8.33 5.17 -4.22
CA GLN A 26 9.62 5.76 -4.60
C GLN A 26 10.07 5.40 -6.03
N LYS A 27 9.68 4.21 -6.52
CA LYS A 27 10.03 3.72 -7.86
C LYS A 27 8.94 3.97 -8.91
N GLU A 28 7.89 4.72 -8.56
CA GLU A 28 6.73 4.96 -9.42
C GLU A 28 6.07 3.66 -9.94
N GLN A 29 6.18 2.57 -9.16
CA GLN A 29 5.58 1.27 -9.46
C GLN A 29 4.20 1.14 -8.84
N PRO A 30 3.27 0.33 -9.40
CA PRO A 30 1.95 0.13 -8.82
C PRO A 30 2.00 -0.51 -7.43
N PRO A 31 1.02 -0.24 -6.53
CA PRO A 31 0.94 -0.89 -5.22
C PRO A 31 0.71 -2.41 -5.32
N GLU A 32 0.25 -2.90 -6.47
CA GLU A 32 0.22 -4.33 -6.80
C GLU A 32 1.62 -4.96 -6.90
N TRP A 33 2.64 -4.19 -7.30
CA TRP A 33 4.03 -4.66 -7.30
C TRP A 33 4.47 -5.08 -5.89
N ALA A 34 4.09 -4.30 -4.88
CA ALA A 34 4.37 -4.65 -3.48
C ALA A 34 3.62 -5.94 -3.06
N GLY A 35 2.37 -6.11 -3.52
CA GLY A 35 1.59 -7.34 -3.30
C GLY A 35 2.23 -8.57 -3.93
N LYS A 36 2.69 -8.47 -5.17
CA LYS A 36 3.42 -9.55 -5.87
C LYS A 36 4.71 -9.91 -5.16
N LYS A 37 5.52 -8.91 -4.78
CA LYS A 37 6.77 -9.14 -4.03
C LYS A 37 6.55 -9.78 -2.67
N PHE A 38 5.43 -9.45 -2.02
CA PHE A 38 5.04 -10.08 -0.76
C PHE A 38 4.61 -11.53 -0.97
N LEU A 39 3.77 -11.78 -1.98
CA LEU A 39 3.33 -13.12 -2.38
C LEU A 39 4.52 -14.03 -2.72
N GLU A 40 5.50 -13.53 -3.48
CA GLU A 40 6.73 -14.28 -3.82
C GLU A 40 7.53 -14.68 -2.56
N LYS A 41 7.46 -13.89 -1.49
CA LYS A 41 8.26 -14.11 -0.27
C LYS A 41 7.56 -15.00 0.76
N PHE A 42 6.25 -14.87 0.89
CA PHE A 42 5.48 -15.51 1.95
C PHE A 42 4.45 -16.52 1.44
N ASN A 43 4.27 -16.61 0.12
CA ASN A 43 3.35 -17.53 -0.57
C ASN A 43 1.86 -17.32 -0.23
N TYR A 44 1.48 -16.13 0.27
CA TYR A 44 0.09 -15.68 0.42
C TYR A 44 -0.04 -14.17 0.15
N LEU A 45 -1.27 -13.70 -0.08
CA LEU A 45 -1.55 -12.28 -0.32
C LEU A 45 -1.68 -11.50 1.00
N PRO A 46 -1.07 -10.31 1.11
CA PRO A 46 -1.17 -9.50 2.31
C PRO A 46 -2.62 -8.99 2.51
N PRO A 47 -3.09 -8.86 3.76
CA PRO A 47 -4.39 -8.25 4.06
C PRO A 47 -4.50 -6.83 3.51
N LEU A 48 -5.68 -6.46 2.99
CA LEU A 48 -5.93 -5.11 2.47
C LEU A 48 -5.75 -4.04 3.55
N ASP A 49 -6.13 -4.33 4.80
CA ASP A 49 -5.91 -3.46 5.96
C ASP A 49 -4.46 -3.03 6.14
N TRP A 50 -3.50 -3.87 5.73
CA TRP A 50 -2.07 -3.56 5.86
C TRP A 50 -1.59 -2.51 4.87
N ARG A 51 -2.39 -2.16 3.86
CA ARG A 51 -2.11 -1.02 2.98
C ARG A 51 -2.40 0.32 3.63
N ARG A 52 -3.23 0.35 4.66
CA ARG A 52 -3.58 1.60 5.34
C ARG A 52 -2.34 2.25 5.94
N ASN A 53 -2.24 3.58 5.85
CA ASN A 53 -1.14 4.37 6.43
C ASN A 53 0.26 3.88 6.01
N SER A 54 0.42 3.32 4.81
CA SER A 54 1.71 2.83 4.34
C SER A 54 2.59 3.94 3.81
N VAL A 55 2.02 4.84 3.01
CA VAL A 55 2.73 5.97 2.40
C VAL A 55 2.23 7.28 3.00
N LEU A 56 0.92 7.42 3.24
CA LEU A 56 0.29 8.65 3.74
C LEU A 56 0.15 8.77 5.27
N ILE A 57 0.93 8.04 6.08
CA ILE A 57 0.85 8.16 7.55
C ILE A 57 1.18 9.58 8.04
N GLY A 58 0.18 10.29 8.57
CA GLY A 58 0.33 11.69 9.01
C GLY A 58 0.65 12.65 7.88
N ALA A 59 0.32 12.30 6.63
CA ALA A 59 0.71 13.06 5.46
C ALA A 59 -0.05 14.39 5.34
N THR A 60 0.69 15.45 5.01
CA THR A 60 0.14 16.77 4.72
C THR A 60 -0.62 16.78 3.39
N ALA A 61 -1.48 17.79 3.18
CA ALA A 61 -2.23 17.95 1.94
C ALA A 61 -1.34 17.96 0.67
N GLU A 62 -0.12 18.48 0.78
CA GLU A 62 0.86 18.43 -0.31
C GLU A 62 1.36 17.02 -0.62
N GLN A 63 1.58 16.19 0.40
CA GLN A 63 1.99 14.80 0.22
C GLN A 63 0.86 13.96 -0.37
N GLN A 64 -0.39 14.20 0.05
CA GLN A 64 -1.57 13.60 -0.56
C GLN A 64 -1.69 13.96 -2.05
N LYS A 65 -1.42 15.23 -2.42
CA LYS A 65 -1.39 15.66 -3.82
C LYS A 65 -0.29 14.96 -4.63
N LYS A 66 0.91 14.82 -4.06
CA LYS A 66 2.02 14.07 -4.70
C LYS A 66 1.66 12.59 -4.89
N TYR A 67 1.05 11.97 -3.89
CA TYR A 67 0.61 10.59 -3.96
C TYR A 67 -0.50 10.38 -5.01
N LYS A 68 -1.49 11.29 -5.06
CA LYS A 68 -2.53 11.28 -6.10
C LYS A 68 -1.93 11.38 -7.50
N ASN A 69 -0.98 12.30 -7.72
CA ASN A 69 -0.29 12.43 -9.02
C ASN A 69 0.46 11.15 -9.40
N TYR A 70 1.11 10.51 -8.42
CA TYR A 70 1.76 9.21 -8.63
C TYR A 70 0.75 8.13 -9.03
N LEU A 71 -0.37 8.00 -8.32
CA LEU A 71 -1.42 7.03 -8.65
C LEU A 71 -2.01 7.29 -10.04
N GLN A 72 -2.20 8.55 -10.43
CA GLN A 72 -2.66 8.90 -11.78
C GLN A 72 -1.66 8.51 -12.86
N LYS A 73 -0.34 8.67 -12.63
CA LYS A 73 0.69 8.19 -13.55
C LYS A 73 0.64 6.68 -13.70
N VAL A 74 0.59 5.95 -12.59
CA VAL A 74 0.50 4.49 -12.58
C VAL A 74 -0.77 4.04 -13.29
N ALA A 75 -1.91 4.67 -13.02
CA ALA A 75 -3.17 4.34 -13.66
C ALA A 75 -3.11 4.55 -15.18
N LYS A 76 -2.51 5.65 -15.64
CA LYS A 76 -2.29 5.90 -17.06
C LYS A 76 -1.40 4.84 -17.71
N LEU A 77 -0.36 4.37 -17.03
CA LEU A 77 0.54 3.31 -17.52
C LEU A 77 -0.15 1.94 -17.57
N GLY A 78 -1.02 1.66 -16.60
CA GLY A 78 -1.77 0.40 -16.51
C GLY A 78 -3.09 0.38 -17.27
N ASN A 79 -3.45 1.48 -17.96
CA ASN A 79 -4.80 1.69 -18.53
C ASN A 79 -5.92 1.49 -17.50
N LEU A 80 -5.66 1.92 -16.26
CA LEU A 80 -6.59 1.88 -15.14
C LEU A 80 -7.34 3.21 -15.07
N GLY A 81 -8.65 3.14 -14.78
CA GLY A 81 -9.51 4.32 -14.69
C GLY A 81 -9.23 5.20 -13.47
N GLN A 82 -9.87 6.37 -13.44
CA GLN A 82 -9.80 7.29 -12.29
C GLN A 82 -10.42 6.68 -11.02
N GLU A 83 -11.38 5.77 -11.17
CA GLU A 83 -11.98 5.01 -10.06
C GLU A 83 -10.93 4.24 -9.28
N TRP A 84 -10.04 3.53 -9.98
CA TRP A 84 -8.93 2.80 -9.34
C TRP A 84 -8.03 3.72 -8.51
N VAL A 85 -7.75 4.93 -9.01
CA VAL A 85 -6.96 5.94 -8.27
C VAL A 85 -7.67 6.32 -6.97
N TRP A 86 -8.98 6.49 -7.01
CA TRP A 86 -9.79 6.85 -5.84
C TRP A 86 -9.85 5.71 -4.84
N GLU A 87 -10.03 4.47 -5.30
CA GLU A 87 -9.99 3.28 -4.45
C GLU A 87 -8.64 3.13 -3.74
N GLN A 88 -7.51 3.29 -4.45
CA GLN A 88 -6.18 3.19 -3.82
C GLN A 88 -5.96 4.29 -2.77
N LEU A 89 -6.45 5.51 -3.01
CA LEU A 89 -6.44 6.60 -2.04
C LEU A 89 -7.29 6.28 -0.82
N CYS A 90 -8.49 5.73 -1.04
CA CYS A 90 -9.42 5.35 0.01
C CYS A 90 -8.83 4.26 0.92
N LEU A 91 -8.18 3.25 0.33
CA LEU A 91 -7.49 2.18 1.05
C LEU A 91 -6.34 2.70 1.93
N GLU A 92 -5.58 3.69 1.45
CA GLU A 92 -4.47 4.30 2.21
C GLU A 92 -4.96 5.14 3.39
N LEU A 93 -6.03 5.92 3.20
CA LEU A 93 -6.63 6.76 4.25
C LEU A 93 -7.55 5.93 5.20
N GLY A 94 -7.93 4.74 4.77
CA GLY A 94 -8.86 3.83 5.44
C GLY A 94 -10.26 4.44 5.58
N GLY A 95 -10.80 4.84 4.43
CA GLY A 95 -12.17 5.34 4.31
C GLY A 95 -13.23 4.29 4.66
#